data_AF-A0A651HRA9-F1
#
_entry.id   AF-A0A651HRA9-F1
#
_cell.length_a   1.000
_cell.length_b   1.000
_cell.length_c   1.000
_cell.angle_alpha   90.00
_cell.angle_beta   90.00
_cell.angle_gamma   90.00
#
_symmetry.space_group_name_H-M   'P 1'
#
loop_
_entity.id
_entity.type
_entity.pdbx_description
1 polymer ?
#
loop_
_entity_poly.entity_id
_entity_poly.type
_entity_poly.pdbx_seq_one_letter_code
_entity_poly.pdbx_strand_id
1 'polypeptide(L)'
;MGRGAVAGVVGAAALAMWFLLVDTAQGEPFRTPAMVGNALVGLEGVEARPGLILLFLALHFGAFILVGMAAAWAVSFLTRVPNLVFGLVLGFLMFDVVFFGSVAVTGVDVVAQLGWVEVLAGNILAGVAMMSFLQLSGAVKAVKWWEAYTANRVLREGVISGFASGFMVATWFLVVDTIQGRPFFTPSALGSVFFLGATDLNQVDVSLWITAAYTPIHYAVFIAIGTAAAALAHQAEEQPPLLIGALLLFVAFEAFFLGIIAVVAEFLLGPLAWWNIAIGNLVGVVVMAGYLWKAHPKLREVMAHDPIENPA
;
A
#
# COMPACT_ATOMS: atom_id res chain seq x y z
N MET A 1 -8.06 24.58 -1.11
CA MET A 1 -6.85 24.68 -0.27
C MET A 1 -7.17 24.83 1.22
N GLY A 2 -7.96 25.83 1.66
CA GLY A 2 -8.26 26.03 3.09
C GLY A 2 -8.85 24.82 3.84
N ARG A 3 -9.80 24.08 3.22
CA ARG A 3 -10.34 22.83 3.80
C ARG A 3 -9.28 21.73 3.94
N GLY A 4 -8.29 21.69 3.05
CA GLY A 4 -7.17 20.75 3.11
C GLY A 4 -6.24 21.04 4.27
N ALA A 5 -5.92 22.31 4.52
CA ALA A 5 -5.12 22.70 5.68
C ALA A 5 -5.79 22.29 7.00
N VAL A 6 -7.11 22.52 7.14
CA VAL A 6 -7.86 22.09 8.32
C VAL A 6 -7.93 20.57 8.43
N ALA A 7 -8.11 19.85 7.31
CA ALA A 7 -8.02 18.39 7.31
C ALA A 7 -6.67 17.93 7.87
N GLY A 8 -5.58 18.55 7.42
CA GLY A 8 -4.23 18.32 7.96
C GLY A 8 -4.15 18.51 9.47
N VAL A 9 -4.64 19.63 10.00
CA VAL A 9 -4.70 19.88 11.46
C VAL A 9 -5.50 18.80 12.18
N VAL A 10 -6.62 18.34 11.62
CA VAL A 10 -7.43 17.24 12.19
C VAL A 10 -6.64 15.93 12.22
N GLY A 11 -5.95 15.57 11.14
CA GLY A 11 -5.08 14.39 11.10
C GLY A 11 -3.93 14.49 12.11
N ALA A 12 -3.28 15.65 12.19
CA ALA A 12 -2.18 15.90 13.12
C ALA A 12 -2.63 15.74 14.57
N ALA A 13 -3.80 16.29 14.91
CA ALA A 13 -4.39 16.17 16.24
C ALA A 13 -4.79 14.73 16.56
N ALA A 14 -5.36 13.99 15.59
CA ALA A 14 -5.70 12.58 15.77
C ALA A 14 -4.46 11.73 16.08
N LEU A 15 -3.37 11.91 15.32
CA LEU A 15 -2.11 11.19 15.56
C LEU A 15 -1.49 11.58 16.91
N ALA A 16 -1.46 12.88 17.23
CA ALA A 16 -0.90 13.36 18.49
C ALA A 16 -1.68 12.85 19.70
N MET A 17 -3.02 12.82 19.62
CA MET A 17 -3.86 12.25 20.68
C MET A 17 -3.65 10.75 20.82
N TRP A 18 -3.51 10.01 19.72
CA TRP A 18 -3.20 8.59 19.76
C TRP A 18 -1.90 8.31 20.51
N PHE A 19 -0.81 9.00 20.15
CA PHE A 19 0.47 8.82 20.84
C PHE A 19 0.45 9.32 22.28
N LEU A 20 -0.29 10.39 22.58
CA LEU A 20 -0.47 10.81 23.97
C LEU A 20 -1.11 9.70 24.82
N LEU A 21 -2.09 8.98 24.26
CA LEU A 21 -2.74 7.84 24.93
C LEU A 21 -1.76 6.66 25.10
N VAL A 22 -1.02 6.31 24.05
CA VAL A 22 -0.01 5.23 24.08
C VAL A 22 1.07 5.54 25.11
N ASP A 23 1.68 6.73 25.02
CA ASP A 23 2.71 7.23 25.92
C ASP A 23 2.25 7.22 27.39
N THR A 24 1.03 7.72 27.64
CA THR A 24 0.45 7.74 28.99
C THR A 24 0.16 6.33 29.50
N ALA A 25 -0.33 5.43 28.65
CA ALA A 25 -0.56 4.03 29.00
C ALA A 25 0.74 3.27 29.34
N GLN A 26 1.86 3.71 28.77
CA GLN A 26 3.20 3.18 29.06
C GLN A 26 3.86 3.86 30.28
N GLY A 27 3.21 4.86 30.89
CA GLY A 27 3.72 5.59 32.05
C GLY A 27 4.70 6.72 31.75
N GLU A 28 4.89 7.06 30.46
CA GLU A 28 5.82 8.10 30.02
C GLU A 28 5.12 9.13 29.11
N PRO A 29 4.28 10.04 29.65
CA PRO A 29 3.60 11.05 28.84
C PRO A 29 4.59 11.88 28.01
N PHE A 30 4.26 12.13 26.74
CA PHE A 30 5.09 12.88 25.79
C PHE A 30 6.41 12.21 25.40
N ARG A 31 6.60 10.90 25.68
CA ARG A 31 7.74 10.12 25.20
C ARG A 31 7.93 10.25 23.69
N THR A 32 6.86 10.07 22.91
CA THR A 32 6.91 10.12 21.45
C THR A 32 7.40 11.48 20.90
N PRO A 33 6.77 12.62 21.23
CA PRO A 33 7.26 13.92 20.77
C PRO A 33 8.65 14.27 21.30
N ALA A 34 9.03 13.80 22.49
CA ALA A 34 10.39 13.98 23.02
C ALA A 34 11.42 13.18 22.20
N MET A 35 11.16 11.91 21.93
CA MET A 35 12.02 11.04 21.13
C MET A 35 12.25 11.60 19.73
N VAL A 36 11.17 11.92 19.01
CA VAL A 36 11.29 12.46 17.64
C VAL A 36 11.94 13.85 17.66
N GLY A 37 11.62 14.68 18.66
CA GLY A 37 12.23 16.00 18.84
C GLY A 37 13.75 15.95 19.04
N ASN A 38 14.27 14.97 19.80
CA ASN A 38 15.71 14.75 19.98
C ASN A 38 16.34 14.22 18.68
N ALA A 39 15.72 13.25 18.01
CA ALA A 39 16.20 12.70 16.75
C ALA A 39 16.34 13.78 15.65
N LEU A 40 15.41 14.75 15.59
CA LEU A 40 15.42 15.85 14.61
C LEU A 40 16.62 16.80 14.75
N VAL A 41 17.23 16.88 15.95
CA VAL A 41 18.41 17.71 16.21
C VAL A 41 19.69 16.89 16.38
N GLY A 42 19.64 15.59 16.04
CA GLY A 42 20.78 14.68 16.14
C GLY A 42 21.19 14.36 17.59
N LEU A 43 20.28 14.51 18.55
CA LEU A 43 20.50 14.11 19.93
C LEU A 43 19.98 12.69 20.15
N GLU A 44 20.76 11.89 20.86
CA GLU A 44 20.33 10.58 21.34
C GLU A 44 19.56 10.73 22.65
N GLY A 45 18.38 10.10 22.75
CA GLY A 45 17.61 10.03 23.99
C GLY A 45 16.15 10.49 23.87
N VAL A 46 15.44 10.45 25.00
CA VAL A 46 14.00 10.76 25.12
C VAL A 46 13.72 11.90 26.10
N GLU A 47 14.72 12.75 26.36
CA GLU A 47 14.58 13.86 27.30
C GLU A 47 13.48 14.82 26.83
N ALA A 48 12.47 15.00 27.67
CA ALA A 48 11.34 15.89 27.45
C ALA A 48 11.74 17.36 27.63
N ARG A 49 12.45 17.90 26.64
CA ARG A 49 12.82 19.32 26.58
C ARG A 49 11.67 20.10 25.93
N PRO A 50 11.06 21.09 26.60
CA PRO A 50 9.92 21.82 26.07
C PRO A 50 10.17 22.41 24.67
N GLY A 51 11.38 22.92 24.42
CA GLY A 51 11.75 23.45 23.11
C GLY A 51 11.75 22.43 21.98
N LEU A 52 12.22 21.20 22.23
CA LEU A 52 12.24 20.12 21.23
C LEU A 52 10.83 19.56 20.97
N ILE A 53 10.01 19.47 22.02
CA ILE A 53 8.60 19.09 21.89
C ILE A 53 7.85 20.12 21.04
N LEU A 54 8.06 21.42 21.29
CA LEU A 54 7.45 22.50 20.50
C LEU A 54 7.92 22.48 19.05
N LEU A 55 9.21 22.24 18.80
CA LEU A 55 9.76 22.07 17.46
C LEU A 55 9.11 20.90 16.73
N PHE A 56 9.02 19.74 17.37
CA PHE A 56 8.35 18.57 16.81
C PHE A 56 6.87 18.87 16.50
N LEU A 57 6.12 19.47 17.43
CA LEU A 57 4.72 19.84 17.18
C LEU A 57 4.60 20.78 15.97
N ALA A 58 5.45 21.80 15.87
CA ALA A 58 5.42 22.72 14.74
C ALA A 58 5.66 22.01 13.40
N LEU A 59 6.67 21.13 13.33
CA LEU A 59 7.00 20.35 12.13
C LEU A 59 5.90 19.32 11.80
N HIS A 60 5.39 18.62 12.82
CA HIS A 60 4.31 17.65 12.69
C HIS A 60 3.04 18.28 12.11
N PHE A 61 2.55 19.38 12.70
CA PHE A 61 1.38 20.08 12.19
C PHE A 61 1.63 20.69 10.81
N GLY A 62 2.84 21.21 10.56
CA GLY A 62 3.24 21.72 9.25
C GLY A 62 3.19 20.65 8.15
N ALA A 63 3.80 19.48 8.40
CA ALA A 63 3.80 18.35 7.49
C ALA A 63 2.37 17.87 7.20
N PHE A 64 1.55 17.73 8.23
CA PHE A 64 0.16 17.32 8.08
C PHE A 64 -0.71 18.33 7.33
N ILE A 65 -0.48 19.64 7.50
CA ILE A 65 -1.14 20.68 6.70
C ILE A 65 -0.83 20.48 5.21
N LEU A 66 0.43 20.20 4.86
CA LEU A 66 0.84 19.92 3.48
C LEU A 66 0.16 18.65 2.95
N VAL A 67 0.16 17.56 3.73
CA VAL A 67 -0.52 16.31 3.36
C VAL A 67 -2.02 16.54 3.16
N GLY A 68 -2.67 17.30 4.06
CA GLY A 68 -4.09 17.61 3.94
C GLY A 68 -4.43 18.48 2.73
N MET A 69 -3.56 19.43 2.38
CA MET A 69 -3.67 20.20 1.14
C MET A 69 -3.50 19.31 -0.09
N ALA A 70 -2.52 18.41 -0.09
CA ALA A 70 -2.29 17.45 -1.17
C ALA A 70 -3.47 16.47 -1.33
N ALA A 71 -3.98 15.93 -0.23
CA ALA A 71 -5.17 15.06 -0.23
C ALA A 71 -6.39 15.80 -0.78
N ALA A 72 -6.64 17.04 -0.32
CA ALA A 72 -7.73 17.87 -0.83
C ALA A 72 -7.59 18.21 -2.33
N TRP A 73 -6.37 18.39 -2.80
CA TRP A 73 -6.07 18.58 -4.22
C TRP A 73 -6.32 17.29 -5.01
N ALA A 74 -5.83 16.13 -4.53
CA ALA A 74 -6.01 14.84 -5.19
C ALA A 74 -7.49 14.46 -5.33
N VAL A 75 -8.28 14.65 -4.27
CA VAL A 75 -9.73 14.35 -4.33
C VAL A 75 -10.51 15.34 -5.18
N SER A 76 -9.96 16.51 -5.52
CA SER A 76 -10.65 17.49 -6.39
C SER A 76 -10.83 16.98 -7.82
N PHE A 77 -10.02 16.00 -8.25
CA PHE A 77 -10.18 15.31 -9.53
C PHE A 77 -11.30 14.26 -9.49
N LEU A 78 -11.86 13.95 -8.32
CA LEU A 78 -12.83 12.88 -8.11
C LEU A 78 -14.20 13.46 -7.77
N THR A 79 -15.23 13.03 -8.51
CA THR A 79 -16.62 13.44 -8.23
C THR A 79 -17.24 12.69 -7.04
N ARG A 80 -16.70 11.51 -6.69
CA ARG A 80 -17.17 10.64 -5.60
C ARG A 80 -15.99 9.89 -5.00
N VAL A 81 -15.93 9.79 -3.68
CA VAL A 81 -14.81 9.12 -3.01
C VAL A 81 -15.32 8.22 -1.87
N PRO A 82 -14.91 6.94 -1.81
CA PRO A 82 -15.10 6.08 -0.65
C PRO A 82 -14.20 6.56 0.50
N ASN A 83 -14.78 7.29 1.45
CA ASN A 83 -14.03 7.95 2.52
C ASN A 83 -13.13 6.98 3.32
N LEU A 84 -13.69 5.85 3.79
CA LEU A 84 -12.93 4.90 4.60
C LEU A 84 -11.73 4.31 3.84
N VAL A 85 -11.93 3.87 2.59
CA VAL A 85 -10.85 3.23 1.80
C VAL A 85 -9.73 4.22 1.52
N PHE A 86 -10.07 5.44 1.10
CA PHE A 86 -9.07 6.49 0.86
C PHE A 86 -8.39 6.93 2.17
N GLY A 87 -9.11 6.93 3.30
CA GLY A 87 -8.53 7.20 4.61
C GLY A 87 -7.52 6.13 5.04
N LEU A 88 -7.83 4.85 4.82
CA LEU A 88 -6.92 3.72 5.06
C LEU A 88 -5.67 3.82 4.18
N VAL A 89 -5.85 4.07 2.87
CA VAL A 89 -4.75 4.22 1.92
C VAL A 89 -3.87 5.41 2.28
N LEU A 90 -4.49 6.57 2.56
CA LEU A 90 -3.76 7.76 2.97
C LEU A 90 -2.98 7.51 4.26
N GLY A 91 -3.60 6.88 5.26
CA GLY A 91 -2.91 6.53 6.50
C GLY A 91 -1.75 5.56 6.30
N PHE A 92 -1.92 4.56 5.44
CA PHE A 92 -0.83 3.65 5.08
C PHE A 92 0.33 4.38 4.38
N LEU A 93 0.04 5.24 3.40
CA LEU A 93 1.05 6.05 2.72
C LEU A 93 1.80 6.98 3.70
N MET A 94 1.09 7.53 4.69
CA MET A 94 1.71 8.37 5.72
C MET A 94 2.61 7.55 6.65
N PHE A 95 2.23 6.33 7.00
CA PHE A 95 3.08 5.39 7.71
C PHE A 95 4.40 5.15 6.95
N ASP A 96 4.33 4.86 5.65
CA ASP A 96 5.53 4.65 4.81
C ASP A 96 6.42 5.90 4.77
N VAL A 97 5.82 7.09 4.63
CA VAL A 97 6.56 8.36 4.65
C VAL A 97 7.23 8.59 6.01
N VAL A 98 6.58 8.26 7.12
CA VAL A 98 7.19 8.33 8.45
C VAL A 98 8.37 7.37 8.56
N PHE A 99 8.21 6.13 8.11
CA PHE A 99 9.25 5.11 8.12
C PHE A 99 10.48 5.52 7.31
N PHE A 100 10.31 5.69 5.99
CA PHE A 100 11.43 6.03 5.11
C PHE A 100 11.96 7.44 5.38
N GLY A 101 11.08 8.38 5.71
CA GLY A 101 11.45 9.76 6.00
C GLY A 101 12.28 9.90 7.27
N SER A 102 11.93 9.18 8.34
CA SER A 102 12.73 9.25 9.58
C SER A 102 14.13 8.67 9.36
N VAL A 103 14.21 7.49 8.72
CA VAL A 103 15.51 6.87 8.42
C VAL A 103 16.35 7.76 7.50
N ALA A 104 15.75 8.35 6.47
CA ALA A 104 16.48 9.19 5.51
C ALA A 104 16.94 10.54 6.10
N VAL A 105 16.15 11.15 6.99
CA VAL A 105 16.43 12.50 7.51
C VAL A 105 17.26 12.46 8.79
N THR A 106 16.92 11.57 9.72
CA THR A 106 17.57 11.53 11.04
C THR A 106 18.45 10.30 11.24
N GLY A 107 18.40 9.32 10.34
CA GLY A 107 19.06 8.02 10.53
C GLY A 107 18.35 7.14 11.56
N VAL A 108 17.22 7.59 12.12
CA VAL A 108 16.49 6.89 13.18
C VAL A 108 15.29 6.18 12.59
N ASP A 109 15.18 4.89 12.88
CA ASP A 109 13.96 4.11 12.65
C ASP A 109 12.95 4.40 13.77
N VAL A 110 12.12 5.42 13.56
CA VAL A 110 11.05 5.83 14.48
C VAL A 110 10.02 4.72 14.66
N VAL A 111 9.78 3.92 13.60
CA VAL A 111 8.81 2.82 13.61
C VAL A 111 9.28 1.68 14.51
N ALA A 112 10.57 1.33 14.44
CA ALA A 112 11.16 0.34 15.33
C ALA A 112 11.19 0.83 16.79
N GLN A 113 11.47 2.11 17.03
CA GLN A 113 11.58 2.65 18.40
C GLN A 113 10.24 2.81 19.12
N LEU A 114 9.19 3.22 18.40
CA LEU A 114 7.86 3.47 18.97
C LEU A 114 6.95 2.25 18.94
N GLY A 115 7.28 1.25 18.13
CA GLY A 115 6.41 0.13 17.82
C GLY A 115 5.61 0.40 16.56
N TRP A 116 5.73 -0.51 15.59
CA TRP A 116 5.14 -0.30 14.27
C TRP A 116 3.61 -0.34 14.30
N VAL A 117 3.00 -1.07 15.24
CA VAL A 117 1.56 -1.17 15.39
C VAL A 117 1.00 0.18 15.81
N GLU A 118 1.63 0.81 16.78
CA GLU A 118 1.29 2.12 17.31
C GLU A 118 1.41 3.17 16.20
N VAL A 119 2.50 3.14 15.43
CA VAL A 119 2.71 4.09 14.33
C VAL A 119 1.72 3.85 13.19
N LEU A 120 1.46 2.60 12.78
CA LEU A 120 0.50 2.28 11.72
C LEU A 120 -0.93 2.64 12.13
N ALA A 121 -1.36 2.24 13.34
CA ALA A 121 -2.69 2.53 13.85
C ALA A 121 -2.92 4.04 13.94
N GLY A 122 -1.95 4.78 14.46
CA GLY A 122 -2.00 6.23 14.53
C GLY A 122 -2.15 6.88 13.15
N ASN A 123 -1.35 6.46 12.17
CA ASN A 123 -1.41 7.02 10.82
C ASN A 123 -2.71 6.65 10.10
N ILE A 124 -3.23 5.43 10.29
CA ILE A 124 -4.56 5.03 9.81
C ILE A 124 -5.66 5.92 10.41
N LEU A 125 -5.64 6.12 11.73
CA LEU A 125 -6.59 7.00 12.41
C LEU A 125 -6.51 8.42 11.85
N ALA A 126 -5.31 8.92 11.60
CA ALA A 126 -5.08 10.23 11.05
C ALA A 126 -5.61 10.35 9.61
N GLY A 127 -5.29 9.40 8.73
CA GLY A 127 -5.80 9.35 7.35
C GLY A 127 -7.32 9.27 7.29
N VAL A 128 -7.95 8.43 8.12
CA VAL A 128 -9.41 8.35 8.25
C VAL A 128 -10.01 9.65 8.78
N ALA A 129 -9.39 10.29 9.76
CA ALA A 129 -9.87 11.57 10.31
C ALA A 129 -9.79 12.70 9.28
N MET A 130 -8.69 12.79 8.53
CA MET A 130 -8.49 13.76 7.45
C MET A 130 -9.55 13.62 6.36
N MET A 131 -9.74 12.39 5.86
CA MET A 131 -10.70 12.11 4.79
C MET A 131 -12.14 12.33 5.26
N SER A 132 -12.43 11.99 6.52
CA SER A 132 -13.74 12.27 7.13
C SER A 132 -14.02 13.75 7.27
N PHE A 133 -13.02 14.56 7.64
CA PHE A 133 -13.19 16.02 7.66
C PHE A 133 -13.42 16.60 6.26
N LEU A 134 -12.66 16.15 5.24
CA LEU A 134 -12.86 16.60 3.86
C LEU A 134 -14.28 16.27 3.35
N GLN A 135 -14.81 15.11 3.72
CA GLN A 135 -16.20 14.76 3.47
C GLN A 135 -17.17 15.69 4.21
N LEU A 136 -17.04 15.83 5.53
CA LEU A 136 -17.97 16.59 6.36
C LEU A 136 -17.98 18.09 6.00
N SER A 137 -16.84 18.61 5.54
CA SER A 137 -16.72 19.98 5.05
C SER A 137 -17.31 20.20 3.64
N GLY A 138 -17.87 19.15 3.03
CA GLY A 138 -18.45 19.19 1.68
C GLY A 138 -17.41 19.40 0.59
N ALA A 139 -16.13 19.07 0.84
CA ALA A 139 -15.11 19.10 -0.20
C ALA A 139 -15.30 17.97 -1.22
N VAL A 140 -15.98 16.89 -0.81
CA VAL A 140 -16.21 15.70 -1.63
C VAL A 140 -17.58 15.11 -1.31
N LYS A 141 -18.31 14.65 -2.34
CA LYS A 141 -19.53 13.86 -2.14
C LYS A 141 -19.15 12.44 -1.78
N ALA A 142 -19.35 12.08 -0.52
CA ALA A 142 -19.06 10.72 -0.08
C ALA A 142 -20.07 9.71 -0.59
N VAL A 143 -19.54 8.56 -0.92
CA VAL A 143 -20.30 7.38 -1.29
C VAL A 143 -19.82 6.28 -0.36
N LYS A 144 -20.76 5.47 0.11
CA LYS A 144 -20.40 4.30 0.91
C LYS A 144 -19.53 3.38 0.05
N TRP A 145 -18.52 2.74 0.63
CA TRP A 145 -17.58 1.94 -0.18
C TRP A 145 -18.27 0.80 -0.93
N TRP A 146 -19.33 0.23 -0.35
CA TRP A 146 -20.15 -0.78 -1.02
C TRP A 146 -21.00 -0.20 -2.17
N GLU A 147 -21.44 1.06 -2.07
CA GLU A 147 -22.12 1.76 -3.17
C GLU A 147 -21.13 2.09 -4.30
N ALA A 148 -19.89 2.46 -3.98
CA ALA A 148 -18.84 2.67 -4.98
C ALA A 148 -18.46 1.37 -5.68
N TYR A 149 -18.31 0.28 -4.92
CA TYR A 149 -18.05 -1.06 -5.43
C TYR A 149 -19.21 -1.60 -6.28
N THR A 150 -20.46 -1.41 -5.85
CA THR A 150 -21.62 -1.88 -6.63
C THR A 150 -21.88 -1.05 -7.88
N ALA A 151 -21.64 0.26 -7.83
CA ALA A 151 -21.88 1.16 -8.95
C ALA A 151 -20.78 1.14 -10.03
N ASN A 152 -19.53 0.83 -9.67
CA ASN A 152 -18.41 0.81 -10.61
C ASN A 152 -18.02 -0.63 -10.97
N ARG A 153 -18.42 -1.05 -12.18
CA ARG A 153 -18.14 -2.38 -12.71
C ARG A 153 -16.65 -2.71 -12.78
N VAL A 154 -15.83 -1.75 -13.23
CA VAL A 154 -14.36 -1.90 -13.32
C VAL A 154 -13.75 -2.12 -11.94
N LEU A 155 -14.15 -1.32 -10.95
CA LEU A 155 -13.68 -1.50 -9.58
C LEU A 155 -14.09 -2.85 -9.00
N ARG A 156 -15.33 -3.29 -9.27
CA ARG A 156 -15.83 -4.58 -8.82
C ARG A 156 -15.05 -5.75 -9.40
N GLU A 157 -14.90 -5.78 -10.72
CA GLU A 157 -14.16 -6.80 -11.44
C GLU A 157 -12.68 -6.79 -11.04
N GLY A 158 -12.11 -5.61 -10.83
CA GLY A 158 -10.74 -5.42 -10.37
C GLY A 158 -10.48 -5.95 -8.97
N VAL A 159 -11.36 -5.64 -8.02
CA VAL A 159 -11.28 -6.17 -6.64
C VAL A 159 -11.45 -7.69 -6.64
N ILE A 160 -12.43 -8.24 -7.35
CA ILE A 160 -12.66 -9.70 -7.40
C ILE A 160 -11.48 -10.43 -8.02
N SER A 161 -11.04 -9.98 -9.20
CA SER A 161 -9.92 -10.61 -9.92
C SER A 161 -8.60 -10.47 -9.15
N GLY A 162 -8.34 -9.30 -8.57
CA GLY A 162 -7.18 -9.04 -7.74
C GLY A 162 -7.14 -9.94 -6.50
N PHE A 163 -8.21 -9.97 -5.70
CA PHE A 163 -8.27 -10.86 -4.53
C PHE A 163 -8.12 -12.33 -4.89
N ALA A 164 -8.79 -12.82 -5.93
CA ALA A 164 -8.69 -14.21 -6.36
C ALA A 164 -7.27 -14.57 -6.79
N SER A 165 -6.61 -13.66 -7.51
CA SER A 165 -5.22 -13.84 -7.97
C SER A 165 -4.27 -13.82 -6.78
N GLY A 166 -4.36 -12.81 -5.91
CA GLY A 166 -3.52 -12.71 -4.71
C GLY A 166 -3.67 -13.93 -3.79
N PHE A 167 -4.90 -14.45 -3.63
CA PHE A 167 -5.14 -15.68 -2.87
C PHE A 167 -4.46 -16.89 -3.50
N MET A 168 -4.55 -17.05 -4.83
CA MET A 168 -3.93 -18.19 -5.51
C MET A 168 -2.40 -18.12 -5.46
N VAL A 169 -1.82 -16.93 -5.63
CA VAL A 169 -0.37 -16.71 -5.51
C VAL A 169 0.10 -16.98 -4.08
N ALA A 170 -0.62 -16.51 -3.06
CA ALA A 170 -0.30 -16.80 -1.66
C ALA A 170 -0.38 -18.31 -1.37
N THR A 171 -1.38 -19.00 -1.93
CA THR A 171 -1.53 -20.46 -1.82
C THR A 171 -0.37 -21.19 -2.50
N TRP A 172 0.03 -20.76 -3.68
CA TRP A 172 1.19 -21.30 -4.40
C TRP A 172 2.47 -21.22 -3.55
N PHE A 173 2.79 -20.03 -3.03
CA PHE A 173 3.96 -19.86 -2.17
C PHE A 173 3.86 -20.67 -0.89
N LEU A 174 2.69 -20.72 -0.24
CA LEU A 174 2.50 -21.56 0.94
C LEU A 174 2.79 -23.03 0.66
N VAL A 175 2.35 -23.56 -0.48
CA VAL A 175 2.62 -24.94 -0.89
C VAL A 175 4.12 -25.16 -1.10
N VAL A 176 4.78 -24.30 -1.87
CA VAL A 176 6.21 -24.46 -2.17
C VAL A 176 7.06 -24.29 -0.91
N ASP A 177 6.78 -23.28 -0.10
CA ASP A 177 7.43 -23.02 1.19
C ASP A 177 7.30 -24.23 2.13
N THR A 178 6.11 -24.84 2.19
CA THR A 178 5.86 -26.03 3.01
C THR A 178 6.63 -27.24 2.48
N ILE A 179 6.66 -27.46 1.17
CA ILE A 179 7.46 -28.53 0.54
C ILE A 179 8.95 -28.35 0.83
N GLN A 180 9.43 -27.10 0.90
CA GLN A 180 10.81 -26.76 1.24
C GLN A 180 11.10 -26.79 2.76
N GLY A 181 10.12 -27.16 3.58
CA GLY A 181 10.26 -27.25 5.04
C GLY A 181 10.31 -25.90 5.76
N ARG A 182 9.90 -24.82 5.11
CA ARG A 182 9.87 -23.46 5.67
C ARG A 182 8.53 -22.77 5.40
N PRO A 183 7.40 -23.22 5.99
CA PRO A 183 6.10 -22.61 5.76
C PRO A 183 6.11 -21.08 5.99
N PHE A 184 5.44 -20.34 5.11
CA PHE A 184 5.37 -18.87 5.13
C PHE A 184 6.71 -18.13 4.91
N PHE A 185 7.77 -18.83 4.51
CA PHE A 185 9.07 -18.20 4.26
C PHE A 185 8.98 -17.05 3.26
N THR A 186 8.31 -17.23 2.12
CA THR A 186 8.24 -16.22 1.06
C THR A 186 7.56 -14.92 1.51
N PRO A 187 6.32 -14.94 2.06
CA PRO A 187 5.69 -13.70 2.53
C PRO A 187 6.46 -13.07 3.72
N SER A 188 7.07 -13.88 4.60
CA SER A 188 7.91 -13.35 5.68
C SER A 188 9.23 -12.75 5.19
N ALA A 189 9.84 -13.31 4.16
CA ALA A 189 11.08 -12.79 3.57
C ALA A 189 10.83 -11.45 2.87
N LEU A 190 9.76 -11.36 2.08
CA LEU A 190 9.34 -10.10 1.46
C LEU A 190 8.95 -9.06 2.53
N GLY A 191 8.24 -9.49 3.58
CA GLY A 191 7.94 -8.65 4.73
C GLY A 191 9.20 -8.20 5.49
N SER A 192 10.21 -9.05 5.63
CA SER A 192 11.47 -8.70 6.30
C SER A 192 12.28 -7.70 5.47
N VAL A 193 12.29 -7.82 4.15
CA VAL A 193 12.85 -6.78 3.27
C VAL A 193 12.10 -5.46 3.45
N PHE A 194 10.77 -5.51 3.41
CA PHE A 194 9.94 -4.30 3.40
C PHE A 194 9.89 -3.58 4.75
N PHE A 195 9.77 -4.32 5.86
CA PHE A 195 9.54 -3.78 7.21
C PHE A 195 10.79 -3.77 8.09
N LEU A 196 11.72 -4.70 7.87
CA LEU A 196 12.92 -4.85 8.71
C LEU A 196 14.21 -4.45 7.99
N GLY A 197 14.13 -4.09 6.71
CA GLY A 197 15.32 -3.75 5.91
C GLY A 197 16.27 -4.93 5.70
N ALA A 198 15.75 -6.17 5.72
CA ALA A 198 16.57 -7.36 5.55
C ALA A 198 17.32 -7.33 4.21
N THR A 199 18.64 -7.49 4.27
CA THR A 199 19.54 -7.49 3.11
C THR A 199 20.14 -8.85 2.82
N ASP A 200 19.88 -9.85 3.68
CA ASP A 200 20.35 -11.21 3.52
C ASP A 200 19.40 -12.25 4.16
N LEU A 201 19.61 -13.54 3.85
CA LEU A 201 18.74 -14.64 4.31
C LEU A 201 18.78 -14.91 5.83
N ASN A 202 19.86 -14.55 6.53
CA ASN A 202 19.99 -14.67 7.97
C ASN A 202 19.18 -13.60 8.73
N GLN A 203 18.87 -12.48 8.06
CA GLN A 203 18.05 -11.39 8.59
C GLN A 203 16.55 -11.61 8.38
N VAL A 204 16.16 -12.66 7.64
CA VAL A 204 14.75 -13.01 7.41
C VAL A 204 14.13 -13.56 8.70
N ASP A 205 13.16 -12.84 9.25
CA ASP A 205 12.34 -13.34 10.35
C ASP A 205 11.09 -14.05 9.80
N VAL A 206 11.09 -15.37 9.90
CA VAL A 206 9.94 -16.19 9.52
C VAL A 206 8.95 -16.27 10.67
N SER A 207 8.08 -15.26 10.75
CA SER A 207 7.02 -15.21 11.73
C SER A 207 5.64 -14.97 11.09
N LEU A 208 4.61 -15.57 11.71
CA LEU A 208 3.21 -15.33 11.33
C LEU A 208 2.85 -13.84 11.40
N TRP A 209 3.53 -13.11 12.27
CA TRP A 209 3.35 -11.68 12.46
C TRP A 209 3.80 -10.88 11.22
N ILE A 210 5.02 -11.11 10.73
CA ILE A 210 5.52 -10.44 9.52
C ILE A 210 4.72 -10.86 8.29
N THR A 211 4.38 -12.15 8.20
CA THR A 211 3.48 -12.64 7.13
C THR A 211 2.13 -11.92 7.16
N ALA A 212 1.52 -11.77 8.35
CA ALA A 212 0.25 -11.06 8.50
C ALA A 212 0.38 -9.56 8.17
N ALA A 213 1.49 -8.91 8.53
CA ALA A 213 1.77 -7.52 8.20
C ALA A 213 1.96 -7.30 6.69
N TYR A 214 2.61 -8.25 6.00
CA TYR A 214 2.85 -8.19 4.55
C TYR A 214 1.58 -8.48 3.73
N THR A 215 0.67 -9.30 4.27
CA THR A 215 -0.54 -9.75 3.57
C THR A 215 -1.43 -8.60 3.03
N PRO A 216 -1.73 -7.53 3.78
CA PRO A 216 -2.44 -6.36 3.26
C PRO A 216 -1.74 -5.68 2.06
N ILE A 217 -0.41 -5.58 2.09
CA ILE A 217 0.38 -4.99 0.99
C ILE A 217 0.23 -5.85 -0.25
N HIS A 218 0.39 -7.17 -0.11
CA HIS A 218 0.17 -8.15 -1.17
C HIS A 218 -1.21 -7.98 -1.81
N TYR A 219 -2.28 -7.99 -1.02
CA TYR A 219 -3.63 -7.80 -1.57
C TYR A 219 -3.86 -6.42 -2.17
N ALA A 220 -3.29 -5.35 -1.60
CA ALA A 220 -3.40 -4.01 -2.16
C ALA A 220 -2.79 -3.93 -3.57
N VAL A 221 -1.60 -4.51 -3.75
CA VAL A 221 -0.93 -4.60 -5.07
C VAL A 221 -1.77 -5.40 -6.05
N PHE A 222 -2.25 -6.59 -5.66
CA PHE A 222 -3.07 -7.42 -6.53
C PHE A 222 -4.42 -6.78 -6.90
N ILE A 223 -5.07 -6.05 -5.99
CA ILE A 223 -6.30 -5.29 -6.27
C ILE A 223 -6.02 -4.13 -7.23
N ALA A 224 -4.91 -3.42 -7.07
CA ALA A 224 -4.50 -2.35 -7.97
C ALA A 224 -4.28 -2.90 -9.40
N ILE A 225 -3.51 -3.99 -9.52
CA ILE A 225 -3.27 -4.67 -10.80
C ILE A 225 -4.60 -5.18 -11.39
N GLY A 226 -5.45 -5.83 -10.59
CA GLY A 226 -6.76 -6.30 -11.03
C GLY A 226 -7.65 -5.18 -11.55
N THR A 227 -7.66 -4.02 -10.87
CA THR A 227 -8.42 -2.84 -11.30
C THR A 227 -7.89 -2.26 -12.61
N ALA A 228 -6.57 -2.19 -12.78
CA ALA A 228 -5.96 -1.78 -14.04
C ALA A 228 -6.30 -2.77 -15.18
N ALA A 229 -6.21 -4.08 -14.92
CA ALA A 229 -6.55 -5.12 -15.87
C ALA A 229 -8.04 -5.08 -16.26
N ALA A 230 -8.95 -4.85 -15.31
CA ALA A 230 -10.38 -4.69 -15.58
C ALA A 230 -10.67 -3.44 -16.43
N ALA A 231 -9.96 -2.33 -16.17
CA ALA A 231 -10.09 -1.12 -16.97
C ALA A 231 -9.63 -1.36 -18.42
N LEU A 232 -8.50 -2.03 -18.58
CA LEU A 232 -7.96 -2.41 -19.89
C LEU A 232 -8.89 -3.39 -20.62
N ALA A 233 -9.45 -4.39 -19.92
CA ALA A 233 -10.39 -5.34 -20.50
C ALA A 233 -11.65 -4.65 -21.03
N HIS A 234 -12.18 -3.67 -20.30
CA HIS A 234 -13.31 -2.88 -20.77
C HIS A 234 -12.98 -2.05 -22.01
N GLN A 235 -11.80 -1.44 -22.06
CA GLN A 235 -11.37 -0.66 -23.21
C GLN A 235 -11.06 -1.55 -24.44
N ALA A 236 -10.55 -2.75 -24.21
CA ALA A 236 -10.27 -3.74 -25.24
C ALA A 236 -11.54 -4.28 -25.92
N GLU A 237 -12.73 -4.16 -25.31
CA GLU A 237 -14.00 -4.52 -25.96
C GLU A 237 -14.31 -3.64 -27.18
N GLU A 238 -13.70 -2.46 -27.27
CA GLU A 238 -13.81 -1.54 -28.41
C GLU A 238 -12.50 -1.46 -29.21
N GLN A 239 -11.36 -1.71 -28.57
CA GLN A 239 -10.03 -1.64 -29.18
C GLN A 239 -9.19 -2.89 -28.82
N PRO A 240 -9.45 -4.05 -29.46
CA PRO A 240 -8.76 -5.30 -29.15
C PRO A 240 -7.22 -5.25 -29.16
N PRO A 241 -6.55 -4.46 -30.04
CA PRO A 241 -5.10 -4.31 -30.00
C PRO A 241 -4.53 -3.80 -28.66
N LEU A 242 -5.35 -3.16 -27.81
CA LEU A 242 -4.94 -2.79 -26.45
C LEU A 242 -4.51 -4.00 -25.60
N LEU A 243 -5.00 -5.20 -25.90
CA LEU A 243 -4.55 -6.43 -25.21
C LEU A 243 -3.08 -6.75 -25.50
N ILE A 244 -2.61 -6.52 -26.73
CA ILE A 244 -1.19 -6.69 -27.07
C ILE A 244 -0.35 -5.65 -26.32
N GLY A 245 -0.79 -4.38 -26.34
CA GLY A 245 -0.13 -3.32 -25.59
C GLY A 245 -0.07 -3.62 -24.08
N ALA A 246 -1.17 -4.10 -23.51
CA ALA A 246 -1.24 -4.52 -22.11
C ALA A 246 -0.33 -5.70 -21.80
N LEU A 247 -0.27 -6.72 -22.67
CA LEU A 247 0.62 -7.87 -22.51
C LEU A 247 2.09 -7.45 -22.59
N LEU A 248 2.46 -6.62 -23.56
CA LEU A 248 3.82 -6.10 -23.71
C LEU A 248 4.22 -5.25 -22.50
N LEU A 249 3.32 -4.36 -22.05
CA LEU A 249 3.54 -3.55 -20.86
C LEU A 249 3.69 -4.41 -19.60
N PHE A 250 2.86 -5.45 -19.46
CA PHE A 250 2.94 -6.39 -18.35
C PHE A 250 4.28 -7.13 -18.35
N VAL A 251 4.69 -7.71 -19.48
CA VAL A 251 5.99 -8.40 -19.59
C VAL A 251 7.15 -7.45 -19.31
N ALA A 252 7.10 -6.21 -19.83
CA ALA A 252 8.12 -5.20 -19.56
C ALA A 252 8.15 -4.80 -18.08
N PHE A 253 6.99 -4.63 -17.46
CA PHE A 253 6.85 -4.34 -16.02
C PHE A 253 7.39 -5.48 -15.15
N GLU A 254 7.05 -6.73 -15.46
CA GLU A 254 7.54 -7.92 -14.75
C GLU A 254 9.06 -8.03 -14.84
N ALA A 255 9.63 -7.85 -16.04
CA ALA A 255 11.07 -7.85 -16.24
C ALA A 255 11.76 -6.72 -15.46
N PHE A 256 11.18 -5.52 -15.47
CA PHE A 256 11.67 -4.37 -14.70
C PHE A 256 11.58 -4.63 -13.18
N PHE A 257 10.48 -5.18 -12.71
CA PHE A 257 10.26 -5.51 -11.30
C PHE A 257 11.22 -6.59 -10.81
N LEU A 258 11.38 -7.68 -11.57
CA LEU A 258 12.40 -8.70 -11.29
C LEU A 258 13.81 -8.09 -11.32
N GLY A 259 14.07 -7.14 -12.21
CA GLY A 259 15.32 -6.37 -12.22
C GLY A 259 15.54 -5.56 -10.94
N ILE A 260 14.50 -4.89 -10.42
CA ILE A 260 14.58 -4.20 -9.12
C ILE A 260 14.87 -5.18 -7.99
N ILE A 261 14.15 -6.31 -7.94
CA ILE A 261 14.42 -7.33 -6.91
C ILE A 261 15.85 -7.86 -7.05
N ALA A 262 16.36 -8.06 -8.26
CA ALA A 262 17.72 -8.50 -8.49
C ALA A 262 18.77 -7.51 -7.99
N VAL A 263 18.45 -6.21 -7.94
CA VAL A 263 19.35 -5.17 -7.42
C VAL A 263 19.20 -4.99 -5.91
N VAL A 264 17.97 -5.00 -5.40
CA VAL A 264 17.65 -4.60 -4.01
C VAL A 264 17.57 -5.79 -3.06
N ALA A 265 17.20 -6.96 -3.56
CA ALA A 265 16.97 -8.16 -2.78
C ALA A 265 17.43 -9.41 -3.56
N GLU A 266 18.63 -9.34 -4.15
CA GLU A 266 19.22 -10.44 -4.95
C GLU A 266 19.21 -11.78 -4.20
N PHE A 267 19.42 -11.72 -2.89
CA PHE A 267 19.41 -12.89 -2.00
C PHE A 267 18.07 -13.66 -2.01
N LEU A 268 16.97 -13.01 -2.39
CA LEU A 268 15.66 -13.63 -2.59
C LEU A 268 15.50 -14.27 -3.97
N LEU A 269 16.43 -14.06 -4.92
CA LEU A 269 16.41 -14.62 -6.28
C LEU A 269 17.37 -15.78 -6.48
N GLY A 270 17.81 -16.44 -5.40
CA GLY A 270 18.66 -17.63 -5.48
C GLY A 270 18.12 -18.70 -6.47
N PRO A 271 18.91 -19.72 -6.83
CA PRO A 271 18.60 -20.61 -7.96
C PRO A 271 17.21 -21.29 -7.92
N LEU A 272 16.64 -21.46 -6.72
CA LEU A 272 15.30 -22.04 -6.53
C LEU A 272 14.16 -21.01 -6.44
N ALA A 273 14.45 -19.73 -6.24
CA ALA A 273 13.46 -18.73 -5.89
C ALA A 273 12.92 -17.97 -7.11
N TRP A 274 13.76 -17.69 -8.12
CA TRP A 274 13.31 -16.96 -9.31
C TRP A 274 12.22 -17.70 -10.10
N TRP A 275 12.35 -19.02 -10.29
CA TRP A 275 11.35 -19.81 -11.01
C TRP A 275 10.06 -19.93 -10.20
N ASN A 276 10.17 -19.97 -8.87
CA ASN A 276 9.03 -20.03 -7.97
C ASN A 276 8.20 -18.74 -8.05
N ILE A 277 8.88 -17.59 -8.10
CA ILE A 277 8.25 -16.28 -8.31
C ILE A 277 7.58 -16.23 -9.69
N ALA A 278 8.29 -16.67 -10.75
CA ALA A 278 7.75 -16.68 -12.10
C ALA A 278 6.47 -17.52 -12.23
N ILE A 279 6.43 -18.72 -11.62
CA ILE A 279 5.23 -19.56 -11.61
C ILE A 279 4.12 -18.91 -10.79
N GLY A 280 4.44 -18.36 -9.61
CA GLY A 280 3.48 -17.63 -8.79
C GLY A 280 2.81 -16.50 -9.58
N ASN A 281 3.59 -15.66 -10.27
CA ASN A 281 3.07 -14.57 -11.09
C ASN A 281 2.23 -15.09 -12.26
N LEU A 282 2.69 -16.14 -12.95
CA LEU A 282 1.91 -16.77 -14.03
C LEU A 282 0.56 -17.29 -13.53
N VAL A 283 0.52 -17.92 -12.36
CA VAL A 283 -0.71 -18.38 -11.71
C VAL A 283 -1.64 -17.19 -11.44
N GLY A 284 -1.11 -16.10 -10.90
CA GLY A 284 -1.86 -14.85 -10.69
C GLY A 284 -2.46 -14.30 -11.99
N VAL A 285 -1.66 -14.24 -13.05
CA VAL A 285 -2.09 -13.77 -14.38
C VAL A 285 -3.20 -14.65 -14.95
N VAL A 286 -3.03 -15.97 -14.90
CA VAL A 286 -4.03 -16.92 -15.43
C VAL A 286 -5.35 -16.80 -14.69
N VAL A 287 -5.33 -16.65 -13.36
CA VAL A 287 -6.54 -16.44 -12.56
C VAL A 287 -7.22 -15.12 -12.92
N MET A 288 -6.46 -14.03 -12.99
CA MET A 288 -6.96 -12.70 -13.32
C MET A 288 -7.56 -12.66 -14.73
N ALA A 289 -6.77 -13.08 -15.72
CA ALA A 289 -7.17 -13.10 -17.12
C ALA A 289 -8.34 -14.05 -17.35
N GLY A 290 -8.35 -15.23 -16.72
CA GLY A 290 -9.45 -16.19 -16.82
C GLY A 290 -10.77 -15.63 -16.28
N TYR A 291 -10.72 -14.93 -15.13
CA TYR A 291 -11.88 -14.24 -14.58
C TYR A 291 -12.39 -13.13 -15.52
N LEU A 292 -11.49 -12.21 -15.93
CA LEU A 292 -11.86 -11.08 -16.79
C LEU A 292 -12.36 -11.56 -18.15
N TRP A 293 -11.72 -12.57 -18.74
CA TRP A 293 -12.19 -13.22 -19.95
C TRP A 293 -13.65 -13.66 -19.79
N LYS A 294 -14.03 -14.23 -18.65
CA LYS A 294 -15.43 -14.65 -18.35
C LYS A 294 -16.37 -13.47 -18.11
N ALA A 295 -15.88 -12.38 -17.52
CA ALA A 295 -16.67 -11.18 -17.26
C ALA A 295 -16.96 -10.35 -18.53
N HIS A 296 -16.14 -10.49 -19.57
CA HIS A 296 -16.21 -9.70 -20.81
C HIS A 296 -16.55 -10.56 -22.05
N PRO A 297 -17.82 -10.99 -22.23
CA PRO A 297 -18.22 -11.83 -23.37
C PRO A 297 -18.04 -11.14 -24.74
N LYS A 298 -18.20 -9.81 -24.80
CA LYS A 298 -17.98 -9.02 -26.02
C LYS A 298 -16.53 -9.11 -26.50
N LEU A 299 -15.57 -9.08 -25.58
CA LEU A 299 -14.15 -9.28 -25.90
C LEU A 299 -13.90 -10.65 -26.55
N ARG A 300 -14.57 -11.70 -26.05
CA ARG A 300 -14.47 -13.05 -26.62
C ARG A 300 -15.03 -13.11 -28.03
N GLU A 301 -16.17 -12.46 -28.26
CA GLU A 301 -16.82 -12.42 -29.56
C GLU A 301 -15.97 -11.67 -30.59
N VAL A 302 -15.42 -10.51 -30.21
CA VAL A 302 -14.54 -9.74 -31.10
C VAL A 302 -13.27 -10.51 -31.44
N MET A 303 -12.59 -11.11 -30.45
CA MET A 303 -11.42 -11.96 -30.69
C MET A 303 -11.71 -13.21 -31.54
N ALA A 304 -12.97 -13.69 -31.56
CA ALA A 304 -13.37 -14.84 -32.36
C ALA A 304 -13.67 -14.49 -33.82
N HIS A 305 -14.09 -13.26 -34.11
CA HIS A 305 -14.46 -12.81 -35.45
C HIS A 305 -13.35 -12.02 -36.16
N ASP A 306 -12.52 -11.30 -35.42
CA ASP A 306 -11.43 -10.49 -35.98
C ASP A 306 -10.15 -10.69 -35.13
N PRO A 307 -9.31 -11.68 -35.48
CA PRO A 307 -8.04 -11.90 -34.80
C PRO A 307 -7.18 -10.64 -34.90
N ILE A 308 -6.46 -10.31 -33.83
CA ILE A 308 -5.70 -9.05 -33.67
C ILE A 308 -4.73 -8.75 -34.84
N GLU A 309 -4.44 -9.74 -35.67
CA GLU A 309 -3.57 -9.67 -36.85
C GLU A 309 -4.20 -8.99 -38.08
N ASN A 310 -5.50 -8.66 -38.09
CA ASN A 310 -6.18 -8.13 -39.29
C ASN A 310 -7.01 -6.87 -39.00
N PRO A 311 -6.40 -5.71 -38.71
CA PRO A 311 -7.15 -4.48 -38.52
C PRO A 311 -7.80 -4.05 -39.85
N ALA A 312 -9.13 -3.88 -39.84
CA ALA A 312 -9.90 -3.31 -40.94
C ALA A 312 -9.45 -1.88 -41.32
#